data_AF-A0A7J2PSU8-F1
#
_entry.id   AF-A0A7J2PSU8-F1
#
_cell.length_a   1.000
_cell.length_b   1.000
_cell.length_c   1.000
_cell.angle_alpha   90.00
_cell.angle_beta   90.00
_cell.angle_gamma   90.00
#
_symmetry.space_group_name_H-M   'P 1'
#
loop_
_entity.id
_entity.type
_entity.pdbx_description
1 polymer ?
#
loop_
_entity_poly.entity_id
_entity_poly.type
_entity_poly.pdbx_seq_one_letter_code
_entity_poly.pdbx_strand_id
1 'polypeptide(L)'
;MKSFKRDLAPVGFYFDIFATEIFKIPVMPVPMRIDKLTNGNLTLFIFPDIGNLNKLLKKLGLTLNFKKFFLLGISNFINFAKGKYKEIIHRNLKHEMIIKWFENSRLINIEIPSLTEAYTYLLLEFLNTFSNIEEKRLGPSLEGCTTELLRYCDKIISYTREKIENNLILIKEEGSTKEVQLYFEKKEKYYPQIIAIKIDKKTKMNFIPYLIYDDILDIFSYNEKILLESKQVPVDMTIWKSEGIINKRSNLKYSNGFVRDVDMENIDIEKVL
;
A
#
# COMPACT_ATOMS: atom_id res chain seq x y z
N MET A 1 -4.10 21.53 -11.19
CA MET A 1 -3.05 20.63 -10.66
C MET A 1 -1.74 20.88 -11.40
N LYS A 2 -0.68 21.36 -10.72
CA LYS A 2 0.66 21.42 -11.33
C LYS A 2 1.16 19.98 -11.53
N SER A 3 1.22 19.51 -12.77
CA SER A 3 1.77 18.18 -13.06
C SER A 3 3.29 18.22 -12.95
N PHE A 4 3.86 17.50 -12.00
CA PHE A 4 5.26 17.11 -12.09
C PHE A 4 5.36 16.05 -13.19
N LYS A 5 5.53 16.48 -14.46
CA LYS A 5 5.59 15.56 -15.63
C LYS A 5 6.69 14.49 -15.50
N ARG A 6 7.68 14.71 -14.62
CA ARG A 6 8.78 13.80 -14.35
C ARG A 6 8.66 13.06 -13.02
N ASP A 7 7.50 13.00 -12.39
CA ASP A 7 7.35 12.34 -11.09
C ASP A 7 6.84 10.90 -11.23
N LEU A 8 7.58 9.95 -10.65
CA LEU A 8 7.40 8.50 -10.73
C LEU A 8 6.21 8.00 -9.90
N ALA A 9 5.90 8.70 -8.79
CA ALA A 9 4.84 8.33 -7.84
C ALA A 9 4.80 6.84 -7.49
N PRO A 10 5.72 6.33 -6.65
CA PRO A 10 5.59 4.98 -6.09
C PRO A 10 4.28 4.84 -5.31
N VAL A 11 3.58 3.71 -5.46
CA VAL A 11 2.34 3.38 -4.75
C VAL A 11 2.38 1.92 -4.36
N GLY A 12 2.09 1.62 -3.10
CA GLY A 12 1.78 0.26 -2.65
C GLY A 12 0.43 0.21 -1.96
N PHE A 13 -0.06 -1.01 -1.75
CA PHE A 13 -1.35 -1.26 -1.12
C PHE A 13 -1.15 -1.91 0.24
N TYR A 14 -1.98 -1.52 1.21
CA TYR A 14 -1.98 -2.09 2.55
C TYR A 14 -3.41 -2.35 3.04
N PHE A 15 -3.53 -3.15 4.09
CA PHE A 15 -4.78 -3.38 4.80
C PHE A 15 -5.01 -2.27 5.82
N ASP A 16 -6.09 -1.54 5.65
CA ASP A 16 -6.54 -0.52 6.57
C ASP A 16 -7.61 -1.10 7.53
N ILE A 17 -7.88 -0.39 8.62
CA ILE A 17 -8.70 -0.88 9.74
C ILE A 17 -10.13 -0.33 9.70
N PHE A 18 -10.38 0.74 8.95
CA PHE A 18 -11.69 1.37 8.83
C PHE A 18 -12.25 1.25 7.43
N ALA A 19 -13.49 0.75 7.35
CA ALA A 19 -14.25 0.81 6.11
C ALA A 19 -14.78 2.24 5.88
N THR A 20 -14.88 2.64 4.62
CA THR A 20 -15.58 3.87 4.22
C THR A 20 -16.61 3.55 3.14
N GLU A 21 -17.41 4.53 2.74
CA GLU A 21 -18.36 4.35 1.63
C GLU A 21 -17.68 3.88 0.33
N ILE A 22 -16.46 4.36 0.09
CA ILE A 22 -15.66 4.05 -1.09
C ILE A 22 -14.84 2.77 -0.87
N PHE A 23 -14.28 2.61 0.33
CA PHE A 23 -13.39 1.51 0.70
C PHE A 23 -14.09 0.56 1.67
N LYS A 24 -15.14 -0.14 1.22
CA LYS A 24 -15.90 -1.07 2.07
C LYS A 24 -15.05 -2.24 2.57
N ILE A 25 -14.22 -2.78 1.69
CA ILE A 25 -13.14 -3.69 2.05
C ILE A 25 -11.86 -2.84 2.00
N PRO A 26 -11.28 -2.48 3.16
CA PRO A 26 -10.35 -1.36 3.26
C PRO A 26 -8.93 -1.76 2.84
N VAL A 27 -8.73 -1.94 1.53
CA VAL A 27 -7.40 -2.02 0.92
C VAL A 27 -7.10 -0.66 0.31
N MET A 28 -6.09 0.02 0.87
CA MET A 28 -5.83 1.42 0.60
C MET A 28 -4.50 1.59 -0.17
N PRO A 29 -4.45 2.46 -1.19
CA PRO A 29 -3.19 2.90 -1.77
C PRO A 29 -2.50 3.92 -0.85
N VAL A 30 -1.19 3.81 -0.71
CA VAL A 30 -0.35 4.84 -0.08
C VAL A 30 0.94 4.99 -0.88
N PRO A 31 1.37 6.22 -1.22
CA PRO A 31 0.61 7.47 -1.19
C PRO A 31 -0.59 7.43 -2.16
N MET A 32 -1.61 8.24 -1.90
CA MET A 32 -2.83 8.28 -2.72
C MET A 32 -2.71 9.24 -3.91
N ARG A 33 -1.94 8.85 -4.94
CA ARG A 33 -1.61 9.70 -6.10
C ARG A 33 -2.65 9.71 -7.22
N ILE A 34 -3.90 10.08 -6.89
CA ILE A 34 -5.01 10.14 -7.86
C ILE A 34 -4.71 11.04 -9.07
N ASP A 35 -3.79 11.99 -8.92
CA ASP A 35 -3.36 12.87 -10.01
C ASP A 35 -2.67 12.11 -11.14
N LYS A 36 -2.00 10.99 -10.87
CA LYS A 36 -1.37 10.17 -11.91
C LYS A 36 -2.41 9.47 -12.75
N LEU A 37 -3.32 8.79 -12.07
CA LEU A 37 -4.45 8.08 -12.68
C LEU A 37 -5.32 9.02 -13.50
N THR A 38 -5.75 10.14 -12.92
CA THR A 38 -6.62 11.13 -13.57
C THR A 38 -5.96 11.88 -14.72
N ASN A 39 -4.64 11.75 -14.92
CA ASN A 39 -3.93 12.32 -16.07
C ASN A 39 -3.41 11.25 -17.05
N GLY A 40 -3.62 9.96 -16.77
CA GLY A 40 -3.03 8.87 -17.57
C GLY A 40 -1.50 8.79 -17.48
N ASN A 41 -0.91 9.35 -16.42
CA ASN A 41 0.54 9.36 -16.18
C ASN A 41 0.93 8.15 -15.36
N LEU A 42 2.07 7.53 -15.64
CA LEU A 42 2.50 6.31 -14.95
C LEU A 42 2.70 6.47 -13.43
N THR A 43 2.62 5.32 -12.75
CA THR A 43 2.86 5.08 -11.34
C THR A 43 3.78 3.86 -11.21
N LEU A 44 4.73 3.87 -10.28
CA LEU A 44 5.48 2.67 -9.92
C LEU A 44 4.71 1.88 -8.86
N PHE A 45 4.28 0.65 -9.15
CA PHE A 45 3.72 -0.22 -8.12
C PHE A 45 4.82 -0.87 -7.28
N ILE A 46 4.75 -0.72 -5.96
CA ILE A 46 5.69 -1.36 -5.04
C ILE A 46 5.10 -2.66 -4.52
N PHE A 47 5.87 -3.74 -4.69
CA PHE A 47 5.51 -5.07 -4.21
C PHE A 47 6.31 -5.43 -2.95
N PRO A 48 5.72 -6.21 -2.04
CA PRO A 48 6.39 -6.74 -0.87
C PRO A 48 7.32 -7.90 -1.23
N ASP A 49 8.24 -8.24 -0.33
CA ASP A 49 9.04 -9.46 -0.39
C ASP A 49 8.13 -10.69 -0.16
N ILE A 50 7.82 -11.38 -1.27
CA ILE A 50 6.97 -12.58 -1.28
C ILE A 50 7.58 -13.73 -0.47
N GLY A 51 8.90 -13.81 -0.40
CA GLY A 51 9.60 -14.82 0.40
C GLY A 51 9.30 -14.65 1.89
N ASN A 52 9.41 -13.42 2.40
CA ASN A 52 9.13 -13.11 3.80
C ASN A 52 7.62 -13.23 4.12
N LEU A 53 6.74 -12.79 3.23
CA LEU A 53 5.30 -13.02 3.38
C LEU A 53 4.96 -14.51 3.48
N ASN A 54 5.51 -15.33 2.59
CA ASN A 54 5.27 -16.77 2.59
C ASN A 54 5.78 -17.46 3.86
N LYS A 55 6.94 -17.02 4.39
CA LYS A 55 7.46 -17.53 5.68
C LYS A 55 6.47 -17.25 6.81
N LEU A 56 5.95 -16.03 6.91
CA LEU A 56 4.98 -15.68 7.95
C LEU A 56 3.66 -16.43 7.78
N LEU A 57 3.09 -16.43 6.58
CA LEU A 57 1.82 -17.12 6.31
C LEU A 57 1.90 -18.61 6.64
N LYS A 58 3.03 -19.27 6.34
CA LYS A 58 3.27 -20.66 6.75
C LYS A 58 3.27 -20.81 8.28
N LYS A 59 3.92 -19.91 9.01
CA LYS A 59 3.96 -19.91 10.48
C LYS A 59 2.56 -19.75 11.08
N LEU A 60 1.74 -18.87 10.51
CA LEU A 60 0.38 -18.59 10.97
C LEU A 60 -0.67 -19.61 10.48
N GLY A 61 -0.29 -20.58 9.63
CA GLY A 61 -1.24 -21.51 9.02
C GLY A 61 -2.23 -20.84 8.05
N LEU A 62 -1.84 -19.71 7.47
CA LEU A 62 -2.64 -18.88 6.57
C LEU A 62 -2.13 -18.97 5.12
N THR A 63 -2.94 -18.48 4.20
CA THR A 63 -2.60 -18.22 2.80
C THR A 63 -3.21 -16.88 2.39
N LEU A 64 -2.54 -16.15 1.50
CA LEU A 64 -3.00 -14.85 1.00
C LEU A 64 -3.22 -14.94 -0.51
N ASN A 65 -4.44 -14.65 -0.96
CA ASN A 65 -4.73 -14.45 -2.37
C ASN A 65 -4.26 -13.04 -2.78
N PHE A 66 -2.96 -12.91 -3.00
CA PHE A 66 -2.33 -11.62 -3.25
C PHE A 66 -2.82 -10.95 -4.54
N LYS A 67 -3.16 -11.72 -5.57
CA LYS A 67 -3.81 -11.19 -6.78
C LYS A 67 -5.16 -10.55 -6.44
N LYS A 68 -6.01 -11.20 -5.65
CA LYS A 68 -7.30 -10.63 -5.24
C LYS A 68 -7.11 -9.38 -4.37
N PHE A 69 -6.17 -9.41 -3.41
CA PHE A 69 -5.80 -8.24 -2.59
C PHE A 69 -5.38 -7.05 -3.45
N PHE A 70 -4.46 -7.27 -4.39
CA PHE A 70 -3.90 -6.21 -5.23
C PHE A 70 -4.94 -5.62 -6.19
N LEU A 71 -5.74 -6.46 -6.86
CA LEU A 71 -6.81 -6.00 -7.75
C LEU A 71 -7.90 -5.24 -7.00
N LEU A 72 -8.21 -5.64 -5.77
CA LEU A 72 -9.11 -4.89 -4.91
C LEU A 72 -8.54 -3.50 -4.60
N GLY A 73 -7.25 -3.40 -4.27
CA GLY A 73 -6.56 -2.12 -4.09
C GLY A 73 -6.65 -1.20 -5.32
N ILE A 74 -6.42 -1.75 -6.52
CA ILE A 74 -6.58 -1.01 -7.78
C ILE A 74 -8.02 -0.53 -7.98
N SER A 75 -9.01 -1.42 -7.80
CA SER A 75 -10.44 -1.08 -7.92
C SER A 75 -10.83 0.06 -6.97
N ASN A 76 -10.43 -0.07 -5.70
CA ASN A 76 -10.60 0.92 -4.66
C ASN A 76 -9.99 2.28 -5.06
N PHE A 77 -8.76 2.29 -5.56
CA PHE A 77 -8.08 3.50 -6.01
C PHE A 77 -8.77 4.17 -7.21
N ILE A 78 -9.21 3.38 -8.19
CA ILE A 78 -9.96 3.86 -9.36
C ILE A 78 -11.29 4.49 -8.93
N ASN A 79 -12.04 3.81 -8.06
CA ASN A 79 -13.35 4.29 -7.60
C ASN A 79 -13.22 5.60 -6.80
N PHE A 80 -12.22 5.67 -5.92
CA PHE A 80 -11.89 6.90 -5.22
C PHE A 80 -11.51 8.03 -6.18
N ALA A 81 -10.66 7.75 -7.18
CA ALA A 81 -10.28 8.73 -8.19
C ALA A 81 -11.47 9.20 -9.04
N LYS A 82 -12.38 8.30 -9.45
CA LYS A 82 -13.63 8.65 -10.16
C LYS A 82 -14.48 9.61 -9.32
N GLY A 83 -14.65 9.33 -8.02
CA GLY A 83 -15.39 10.18 -7.08
C GLY A 83 -14.77 11.57 -6.93
N LYS A 84 -13.48 11.63 -6.61
CA LYS A 84 -12.76 12.91 -6.43
C LYS A 84 -12.65 13.72 -7.72
N TYR A 85 -12.47 13.08 -8.87
CA TYR A 85 -12.44 13.77 -10.15
C TYR A 85 -13.80 14.42 -10.46
N LYS A 86 -14.91 13.72 -10.19
CA LYS A 86 -16.26 14.28 -10.36
C LYS A 86 -16.53 15.43 -9.39
N GLU A 87 -16.06 15.33 -8.16
CA GLU A 87 -16.18 16.39 -7.15
C GLU A 87 -15.44 17.68 -7.59
N ILE A 88 -14.20 17.56 -8.07
CA ILE A 88 -13.31 18.70 -8.36
C ILE A 88 -13.52 19.26 -9.77
N ILE A 89 -13.69 18.39 -10.78
CA ILE A 89 -13.71 18.76 -12.20
C ILE A 89 -15.15 18.79 -12.74
N HIS A 90 -16.14 18.32 -11.96
CA HIS A 90 -17.55 18.23 -12.37
C HIS A 90 -17.78 17.44 -13.66
N ARG A 91 -16.91 16.45 -13.92
CA ARG A 91 -16.99 15.54 -15.08
C ARG A 91 -16.67 14.12 -14.65
N ASN A 92 -17.14 13.15 -15.42
CA ASN A 92 -16.74 11.75 -15.22
C ASN A 92 -15.30 11.55 -15.72
N LEU A 93 -14.52 10.78 -14.96
CA LEU A 93 -13.20 10.35 -15.39
C LEU A 93 -13.35 9.37 -16.57
N LYS A 94 -12.67 9.65 -17.68
CA LYS A 94 -12.76 8.84 -18.90
C LYS A 94 -12.07 7.49 -18.71
N HIS A 95 -12.69 6.42 -19.19
CA HIS A 95 -12.13 5.07 -19.16
C HIS A 95 -10.75 5.00 -19.84
N GLU A 96 -10.58 5.65 -20.99
CA GLU A 96 -9.31 5.73 -21.72
C GLU A 96 -8.15 6.25 -20.86
N MET A 97 -8.41 7.16 -19.92
CA MET A 97 -7.37 7.71 -19.05
C MET A 97 -6.91 6.68 -18.02
N ILE A 98 -7.84 5.86 -17.51
CA ILE A 98 -7.55 4.80 -16.55
C ILE A 98 -6.78 3.67 -17.23
N ILE A 99 -7.22 3.25 -18.43
CA ILE A 99 -6.52 2.26 -19.25
C ILE A 99 -5.11 2.74 -19.55
N LYS A 100 -4.96 3.98 -20.04
CA LYS A 100 -3.65 4.57 -20.32
C LYS A 100 -2.74 4.63 -19.09
N TRP A 101 -3.28 5.02 -17.93
CA TRP A 101 -2.54 5.01 -16.67
C TRP A 101 -2.00 3.61 -16.35
N PHE A 102 -2.86 2.59 -16.41
CA PHE A 102 -2.49 1.23 -16.08
C PHE A 102 -1.46 0.66 -17.06
N GLU A 103 -1.69 0.81 -18.36
CA GLU A 103 -0.77 0.36 -19.41
C GLU A 103 0.62 0.98 -19.28
N ASN A 104 0.69 2.28 -18.96
CA ASN A 104 1.98 2.94 -18.74
C ASN A 104 2.68 2.51 -17.44
N SER A 105 1.93 1.95 -16.47
CA SER A 105 2.45 1.61 -15.14
C SER A 105 2.82 0.13 -15.02
N ARG A 106 2.09 -0.77 -15.69
CA ARG A 106 2.18 -2.23 -15.47
C ARG A 106 3.52 -2.85 -15.88
N LEU A 107 4.26 -2.21 -16.79
CA LEU A 107 5.55 -2.69 -17.31
C LEU A 107 6.77 -2.07 -16.60
N ILE A 108 6.55 -1.21 -15.59
CA ILE A 108 7.64 -0.58 -14.86
C ILE A 108 8.23 -1.58 -13.88
N ASN A 109 9.44 -2.04 -14.17
CA ASN A 109 10.15 -3.00 -13.33
C ASN A 109 11.38 -2.34 -12.68
N ILE A 110 11.12 -1.56 -11.64
CA ILE A 110 12.14 -0.87 -10.85
C ILE A 110 11.97 -1.28 -9.40
N GLU A 111 13.08 -1.51 -8.72
CA GLU A 111 13.07 -1.86 -7.32
C GLU A 111 13.58 -0.69 -6.46
N ILE A 112 12.82 -0.37 -5.41
CA ILE A 112 13.23 0.55 -4.36
C ILE A 112 13.26 -0.27 -3.06
N PRO A 113 14.40 -0.90 -2.72
CA PRO A 113 14.48 -1.90 -1.65
C PRO A 113 13.87 -1.45 -0.32
N SER A 114 14.12 -0.21 0.11
CA SER A 114 13.54 0.30 1.36
C SER A 114 12.03 0.45 1.32
N LEU A 115 11.43 0.79 0.16
CA LEU A 115 9.98 0.82 0.04
C LEU A 115 9.43 -0.62 0.04
N THR A 116 10.04 -1.54 -0.70
CA THR A 116 9.68 -2.97 -0.65
C THR A 116 9.72 -3.50 0.80
N GLU A 117 10.76 -3.16 1.56
CA GLU A 117 10.87 -3.49 2.99
C GLU A 117 9.70 -2.89 3.79
N ALA A 118 9.41 -1.59 3.62
CA ALA A 118 8.32 -0.93 4.32
C ALA A 118 6.94 -1.54 4.03
N TYR A 119 6.59 -1.78 2.76
CA TYR A 119 5.32 -2.43 2.41
C TYR A 119 5.29 -3.88 2.88
N THR A 120 6.42 -4.58 2.89
CA THR A 120 6.50 -5.92 3.49
C THR A 120 6.15 -5.84 4.98
N TYR A 121 6.75 -4.91 5.72
CA TYR A 121 6.50 -4.73 7.15
C TYR A 121 5.02 -4.44 7.45
N LEU A 122 4.41 -3.51 6.70
CA LEU A 122 2.98 -3.20 6.81
C LEU A 122 2.10 -4.46 6.71
N LEU A 123 2.34 -5.27 5.68
CA LEU A 123 1.55 -6.49 5.45
C LEU A 123 1.84 -7.56 6.50
N LEU A 124 3.09 -7.72 6.94
CA LEU A 124 3.45 -8.69 7.98
C LEU A 124 2.80 -8.36 9.32
N GLU A 125 2.85 -7.09 9.75
CA GLU A 125 2.25 -6.67 11.01
C GLU A 125 0.72 -6.75 10.97
N PHE A 126 0.11 -6.44 9.83
CA PHE A 126 -1.32 -6.68 9.66
C PHE A 126 -1.67 -8.16 9.79
N LEU A 127 -0.95 -9.07 9.11
CA LEU A 127 -1.22 -10.51 9.15
C LEU A 127 -1.05 -11.09 10.56
N ASN A 128 -0.04 -10.64 11.31
CA ASN A 128 0.14 -11.00 12.72
C ASN A 128 -1.06 -10.55 13.57
N THR A 129 -1.48 -9.30 13.40
CA THR A 129 -2.61 -8.71 14.13
C THR A 129 -3.92 -9.44 13.82
N PHE A 130 -4.16 -9.70 12.53
CA PHE A 130 -5.29 -10.50 12.05
C PHE A 130 -5.33 -11.89 12.70
N SER A 131 -4.19 -12.62 12.71
CA SER A 131 -4.13 -13.96 13.32
C SER A 131 -4.42 -13.91 14.82
N ASN A 132 -3.87 -12.93 15.53
CA ASN A 132 -4.10 -12.76 16.97
C ASN A 132 -5.57 -12.49 17.29
N ILE A 133 -6.22 -11.59 16.54
CA ILE A 133 -7.65 -11.27 16.71
C ILE A 133 -8.51 -12.51 16.47
N GLU A 134 -8.20 -13.26 15.42
CA GLU A 134 -8.90 -14.48 15.03
C GLU A 134 -8.77 -15.61 16.06
N GLU A 135 -7.55 -15.88 16.53
CA GLU A 135 -7.27 -16.91 17.52
C GLU A 135 -7.99 -16.64 18.85
N LYS A 136 -8.02 -15.36 19.25
CA LYS A 136 -8.72 -14.89 20.45
C LYS A 136 -10.23 -14.69 20.24
N ARG A 137 -10.73 -14.85 19.01
CA ARG A 137 -12.13 -14.63 18.60
C ARG A 137 -12.65 -13.25 19.00
N LEU A 138 -11.84 -12.23 18.80
CA LEU A 138 -12.17 -10.87 19.18
C LEU A 138 -13.07 -10.22 18.12
N GLY A 139 -14.32 -9.92 18.49
CA GLY A 139 -15.22 -9.15 17.64
C GLY A 139 -14.82 -7.66 17.56
N PRO A 140 -15.26 -6.93 16.53
CA PRO A 140 -14.80 -5.56 16.25
C PRO A 140 -15.16 -4.53 17.32
N SER A 141 -16.19 -4.80 18.14
CA SER A 141 -16.61 -3.95 19.26
C SER A 141 -16.01 -4.36 20.61
N LEU A 142 -15.20 -5.42 20.66
CA LEU A 142 -14.58 -5.87 21.90
C LEU A 142 -13.33 -5.05 22.17
N GLU A 143 -13.15 -4.62 23.42
CA GLU A 143 -11.97 -3.88 23.87
C GLU A 143 -10.65 -4.55 23.48
N GLY A 144 -10.60 -5.89 23.57
CA GLY A 144 -9.43 -6.65 23.13
C GLY A 144 -9.09 -6.49 21.64
N CYS A 145 -10.09 -6.33 20.76
CA CYS A 145 -9.85 -6.04 19.34
C CYS A 145 -9.23 -4.66 19.18
N THR A 146 -9.78 -3.65 19.86
CA THR A 146 -9.22 -2.29 19.88
C THR A 146 -7.79 -2.28 20.38
N THR A 147 -7.47 -3.04 21.44
CA THR A 147 -6.10 -3.15 21.97
C THR A 147 -5.12 -3.75 20.94
N GLU A 148 -5.50 -4.81 20.23
CA GLU A 148 -4.64 -5.39 19.20
C GLU A 148 -4.47 -4.46 17.99
N LEU A 149 -5.50 -3.70 17.63
CA LEU A 149 -5.45 -2.69 16.56
C LEU A 149 -4.59 -1.48 16.93
N LEU A 150 -4.67 -0.99 18.17
CA LEU A 150 -3.79 0.06 18.68
C LEU A 150 -2.34 -0.39 18.63
N ARG A 151 -2.04 -1.62 19.08
CA ARG A 151 -0.70 -2.19 18.99
C ARG A 151 -0.20 -2.30 17.54
N TYR A 152 -1.08 -2.60 16.59
CA TYR A 152 -0.75 -2.56 15.17
C TYR A 152 -0.36 -1.15 14.72
N CYS A 153 -1.17 -0.14 15.03
CA CYS A 153 -0.85 1.25 14.73
C CYS A 153 0.48 1.68 15.34
N ASP A 154 0.71 1.41 16.62
CA ASP A 154 1.95 1.76 17.34
C ASP A 154 3.18 1.22 16.64
N LYS A 155 3.16 -0.06 16.24
CA LYS A 155 4.29 -0.69 15.55
C LYS A 155 4.57 -0.03 14.21
N ILE A 156 3.54 0.28 13.42
CA ILE A 156 3.72 0.94 12.13
C ILE A 156 4.23 2.36 12.32
N ILE A 157 3.71 3.09 13.29
CA ILE A 157 4.14 4.45 13.64
C ILE A 157 5.62 4.44 14.06
N SER A 158 6.01 3.55 14.99
CA SER A 158 7.38 3.41 15.46
C SER A 158 8.34 3.05 14.33
N TYR A 159 8.00 2.04 13.51
CA TYR A 159 8.81 1.64 12.37
C TYR A 159 8.99 2.78 11.37
N THR A 160 7.91 3.49 11.04
CA THR A 160 7.94 4.59 10.07
C THR A 160 8.75 5.78 10.60
N ARG A 161 8.61 6.13 11.89
CA ARG A 161 9.43 7.16 12.54
C ARG A 161 10.90 6.81 12.49
N GLU A 162 11.26 5.56 12.84
CA GLU A 162 12.64 5.08 12.77
C GLU A 162 13.21 5.22 11.35
N LYS A 163 12.44 4.87 10.31
CA LYS A 163 12.87 5.05 8.92
C LYS A 163 13.11 6.52 8.55
N ILE A 164 12.26 7.43 9.03
CA ILE A 164 12.43 8.88 8.82
C ILE A 164 13.67 9.38 9.57
N GLU A 165 13.80 9.06 10.86
CA GLU A 165 14.89 9.50 11.74
C GLU A 165 16.26 8.99 11.27
N ASN A 166 16.33 7.75 10.78
CA ASN A 166 17.53 7.21 10.16
C ASN A 166 17.94 7.98 8.89
N ASN A 167 17.02 8.72 8.27
CA ASN A 167 17.24 9.62 7.14
C ASN A 167 17.95 8.97 5.93
N LEU A 168 17.75 7.66 5.73
CA LEU A 168 18.40 6.91 4.65
C LEU A 168 17.37 6.07 3.88
N ILE A 169 17.57 5.97 2.57
CA ILE A 169 16.80 5.11 1.68
C ILE A 169 17.72 4.39 0.71
N LEU A 170 17.45 3.11 0.51
CA LEU A 170 18.11 2.27 -0.49
C LEU A 170 17.31 2.28 -1.79
N ILE A 171 18.00 2.56 -2.89
CA ILE A 171 17.47 2.51 -4.26
C ILE A 171 18.35 1.59 -5.12
N LYS A 172 17.76 0.89 -6.10
CA LYS A 172 18.55 0.21 -7.14
C LYS A 172 18.73 1.12 -8.36
N GLU A 173 19.98 1.33 -8.76
CA GLU A 173 20.33 2.03 -10.00
C GLU A 173 21.45 1.27 -10.71
N GLU A 174 21.23 0.94 -11.99
CA GLU A 174 22.22 0.30 -12.88
C GLU A 174 22.82 -1.00 -12.30
N GLY A 175 21.99 -1.81 -11.63
CA GLY A 175 22.39 -3.08 -11.03
C GLY A 175 23.09 -2.97 -9.67
N SER A 176 23.30 -1.75 -9.18
CA SER A 176 23.89 -1.47 -7.87
C SER A 176 22.85 -0.93 -6.89
N THR A 177 23.00 -1.26 -5.60
CA THR A 177 22.20 -0.64 -4.53
C THR A 177 22.94 0.60 -4.05
N LYS A 178 22.25 1.74 -4.00
CA LYS A 178 22.77 3.01 -3.50
C LYS A 178 21.97 3.45 -2.30
N GLU A 179 22.67 3.99 -1.31
CA GLU A 179 22.08 4.65 -0.16
C GLU A 179 22.03 6.16 -0.41
N VAL A 180 20.87 6.76 -0.12
CA VAL A 180 20.60 8.18 -0.36
C VAL A 180 19.85 8.76 0.84
N GLN A 181 20.00 10.06 1.10
CA GLN A 181 19.30 10.70 2.21
C GLN A 181 17.83 11.00 1.87
N LEU A 182 16.95 10.88 2.87
CA LEU A 182 15.53 11.22 2.74
C LEU A 182 15.28 12.74 2.74
N TYR A 183 16.07 13.49 3.51
CA TYR A 183 16.02 14.94 3.65
C TYR A 183 17.39 15.50 4.07
N PHE A 184 17.56 16.82 3.92
CA PHE A 184 18.62 17.55 4.63
C PHE A 184 18.01 18.48 5.68
N GLU A 185 18.75 18.74 6.74
CA GLU A 185 18.37 19.72 7.76
C GLU A 185 19.14 21.02 7.56
N LYS A 186 18.43 22.17 7.59
CA LYS A 186 19.05 23.49 7.55
C LYS A 186 18.26 24.49 8.38
N LYS A 187 18.90 25.08 9.39
CA LYS A 187 18.27 26.02 10.34
C LYS A 187 17.02 25.41 11.01
N GLU A 188 17.17 24.21 11.57
CA GLU A 188 16.09 23.48 12.28
C GLU A 188 14.85 23.20 11.40
N LYS A 189 15.04 23.17 10.07
CA LYS A 189 14.01 22.82 9.10
C LYS A 189 14.45 21.64 8.26
N TYR A 190 13.52 20.73 8.02
CA TYR A 190 13.69 19.56 7.17
C TYR A 190 13.32 19.88 5.72
N TYR A 191 14.20 19.48 4.78
CA TYR A 191 14.01 19.67 3.35
C TYR A 191 14.02 18.30 2.65
N PRO A 192 12.83 17.74 2.34
CA PRO A 192 12.71 16.47 1.64
C PRO A 192 13.51 16.41 0.35
N GLN A 193 14.19 15.29 0.12
CA GLN A 193 15.00 15.06 -1.07
C GLN A 193 14.17 14.59 -2.25
N ILE A 194 14.51 15.13 -3.43
CA ILE A 194 13.99 14.66 -4.70
C ILE A 194 15.01 13.67 -5.26
N ILE A 195 14.64 12.39 -5.30
CA ILE A 195 15.49 11.33 -5.81
C ILE A 195 15.11 11.02 -7.26
N ALA A 196 16.11 11.04 -8.15
CA ALA A 196 15.95 10.66 -9.54
C ALA A 196 16.30 9.19 -9.74
N ILE A 197 15.39 8.41 -10.33
CA ILE A 197 15.59 7.01 -10.71
C ILE A 197 15.39 6.86 -12.22
N LYS A 198 16.24 6.03 -12.82
CA LYS A 198 16.16 5.66 -14.23
C LYS A 198 15.13 4.55 -14.42
N ILE A 199 14.06 4.84 -15.16
CA ILE A 199 12.97 3.87 -15.40
C ILE A 199 13.17 3.06 -16.68
N ASP A 200 13.94 3.59 -17.62
CA ASP A 200 14.39 2.91 -18.84
C ASP A 200 15.72 3.53 -19.33
N LYS A 201 16.24 3.08 -20.47
CA LYS A 201 17.53 3.58 -21.01
C LYS A 201 17.59 5.10 -21.20
N LYS A 202 16.45 5.76 -21.46
CA LYS A 202 16.33 7.17 -21.85
C LYS A 202 15.60 8.03 -20.81
N THR A 203 14.83 7.43 -19.91
CA THR A 203 13.92 8.15 -19.03
C THR A 203 14.38 8.11 -17.57
N LYS A 204 14.57 9.29 -16.98
CA LYS A 204 14.72 9.47 -15.54
C LYS A 204 13.48 10.16 -14.97
N MET A 205 12.99 9.65 -13.85
CA MET A 205 11.86 10.20 -13.12
C MET A 205 12.25 10.42 -11.66
N ASN A 206 11.60 11.39 -11.05
CA ASN A 206 11.85 11.86 -9.72
C ASN A 206 10.77 11.35 -8.76
N PHE A 207 11.10 11.17 -7.50
CA PHE A 207 10.10 10.97 -6.45
C PHE A 207 10.66 11.51 -5.13
N ILE A 208 9.77 11.67 -4.15
CA ILE A 208 10.11 12.22 -2.84
C ILE A 208 9.75 11.15 -1.80
N PRO A 209 10.68 10.27 -1.41
CA PRO A 209 10.38 9.15 -0.51
C PRO A 209 9.91 9.60 0.87
N TYR A 210 10.40 10.73 1.36
CA TYR A 210 9.99 11.28 2.65
C TYR A 210 8.46 11.42 2.74
N LEU A 211 7.80 11.93 1.68
CA LEU A 211 6.35 12.10 1.66
C LEU A 211 5.57 10.78 1.70
N ILE A 212 6.18 9.68 1.26
CA ILE A 212 5.55 8.36 1.35
C ILE A 212 5.51 7.89 2.81
N TYR A 213 6.63 8.04 3.52
CA TYR A 213 6.68 7.72 4.95
C TYR A 213 5.81 8.67 5.78
N ASP A 214 5.78 9.95 5.43
CA ASP A 214 4.90 10.95 6.03
C ASP A 214 3.42 10.56 5.87
N ASP A 215 2.99 10.19 4.66
CA ASP A 215 1.63 9.70 4.40
C ASP A 215 1.31 8.44 5.24
N ILE A 216 2.24 7.48 5.35
CA ILE A 216 2.05 6.30 6.21
C ILE A 216 1.89 6.73 7.67
N LEU A 217 2.75 7.61 8.17
CA LEU A 217 2.70 8.09 9.55
C LEU A 217 1.36 8.78 9.86
N ASP A 218 0.90 9.64 8.97
CA ASP A 218 -0.35 10.38 9.10
C ASP A 218 -1.56 9.45 9.15
N ILE A 219 -1.62 8.47 8.23
CA ILE A 219 -2.73 7.51 8.19
C ILE A 219 -2.79 6.71 9.50
N PHE A 220 -1.66 6.14 9.93
CA PHE A 220 -1.66 5.29 11.13
C PHE A 220 -1.87 6.08 12.42
N SER A 221 -1.38 7.33 12.49
CA SER A 221 -1.66 8.22 13.63
C SER A 221 -3.14 8.64 13.67
N TYR A 222 -3.75 8.88 12.50
CA TYR A 222 -5.18 9.15 12.41
C TYR A 222 -6.01 7.94 12.84
N ASN A 223 -5.62 6.74 12.40
CA ASN A 223 -6.27 5.50 12.77
C ASN A 223 -6.19 5.22 14.28
N GLU A 224 -5.01 5.38 14.89
CA GLU A 224 -4.81 5.31 16.34
C GLU A 224 -5.76 6.27 17.07
N LYS A 225 -5.82 7.53 16.63
CA LYS A 225 -6.71 8.54 17.22
C LYS A 225 -8.18 8.13 17.16
N ILE A 226 -8.66 7.63 16.01
CA ILE A 226 -10.06 7.18 15.88
C ILE A 226 -10.36 6.04 16.86
N LEU A 227 -9.44 5.08 16.99
CA LEU A 227 -9.59 3.95 17.92
C LEU A 227 -9.70 4.44 19.37
N LEU A 228 -8.81 5.34 19.80
CA LEU A 228 -8.81 5.90 21.16
C LEU A 228 -10.08 6.71 21.46
N GLU A 229 -10.54 7.49 20.49
CA GLU A 229 -11.75 8.30 20.63
C GLU A 229 -13.04 7.48 20.43
N SER A 230 -12.94 6.21 20.06
CA SER A 230 -14.08 5.32 19.75
C SER A 230 -15.08 5.91 18.76
N LYS A 231 -14.60 6.74 17.82
CA LYS A 231 -15.44 7.50 16.87
C LYS A 231 -16.03 6.63 15.77
N GLN A 232 -15.36 5.53 15.44
CA GLN A 232 -15.76 4.61 14.39
C GLN A 232 -15.43 3.18 14.81
N VAL A 233 -16.34 2.25 14.49
CA VAL A 233 -16.10 0.82 14.70
C VAL A 233 -15.16 0.31 13.59
N PRO A 234 -14.06 -0.36 13.93
CA PRO A 234 -13.19 -1.00 12.96
C PRO A 234 -13.93 -2.04 12.12
N VAL A 235 -13.38 -2.36 10.95
CA VAL A 235 -13.93 -3.43 10.12
C VAL A 235 -13.87 -4.77 10.86
N ASP A 236 -14.91 -5.58 10.71
CA ASP A 236 -14.88 -6.96 11.17
C ASP A 236 -13.80 -7.72 10.38
N MET A 237 -12.77 -8.20 11.08
CA MET A 237 -11.63 -8.91 10.47
C MET A 237 -12.07 -10.16 9.70
N THR A 238 -13.24 -10.73 9.99
CA THR A 238 -13.75 -11.88 9.22
C THR A 238 -14.02 -11.54 7.75
N ILE A 239 -14.15 -10.25 7.39
CA ILE A 239 -14.33 -9.78 6.01
C ILE A 239 -13.22 -10.31 5.08
N TRP A 240 -11.98 -10.39 5.57
CA TRP A 240 -10.84 -10.82 4.76
C TRP A 240 -10.95 -12.30 4.37
N LYS A 241 -11.61 -13.11 5.20
CA LYS A 241 -11.90 -14.52 4.93
C LYS A 241 -13.14 -14.69 4.07
N SER A 242 -14.22 -13.95 4.34
CA SER A 242 -15.44 -14.03 3.53
C SER A 242 -15.16 -13.62 2.08
N GLU A 243 -14.24 -12.67 1.90
CA GLU A 243 -13.74 -12.27 0.60
C GLU A 243 -12.66 -13.20 0.04
N GLY A 244 -12.27 -14.26 0.74
CA GLY A 244 -11.23 -15.18 0.28
C GLY A 244 -9.88 -14.51 -0.01
N ILE A 245 -9.63 -13.34 0.58
CA ILE A 245 -8.34 -12.64 0.51
C ILE A 245 -7.34 -13.36 1.42
N ILE A 246 -7.72 -13.61 2.67
CA ILE A 246 -6.96 -14.42 3.62
C ILE A 246 -7.69 -15.73 3.86
N ASN A 247 -7.02 -16.87 3.71
CA ASN A 247 -7.64 -18.19 3.87
C ASN A 247 -6.83 -19.07 4.84
N LYS A 248 -7.51 -19.96 5.58
CA LYS A 248 -6.84 -21.02 6.35
C LYS A 248 -6.26 -22.06 5.42
N ARG A 249 -5.01 -22.46 5.67
CA ARG A 249 -4.33 -23.48 4.86
C ARG A 249 -5.03 -24.85 4.89
N SER A 250 -5.68 -25.19 6.00
CA SER A 250 -6.45 -26.43 6.16
C SER A 250 -7.61 -26.59 5.17
N ASN A 251 -8.12 -25.48 4.62
CA ASN A 251 -9.32 -25.49 3.78
C ASN A 251 -8.99 -25.62 2.28
N LEU A 252 -7.70 -25.62 1.91
CA LEU A 252 -7.26 -25.71 0.53
C LEU A 252 -6.94 -27.17 0.19
N LYS A 253 -7.88 -27.87 -0.45
CA LYS A 253 -7.72 -29.31 -0.72
C LYS A 253 -6.53 -29.65 -1.64
N TYR A 254 -6.10 -28.78 -2.56
CA TYR A 254 -5.03 -29.12 -3.53
C TYR A 254 -4.27 -27.92 -4.14
N SER A 255 -4.11 -26.79 -3.43
CA SER A 255 -3.27 -25.69 -3.95
C SER A 255 -1.90 -25.68 -3.26
N ASN A 256 -0.84 -25.53 -4.06
CA ASN A 256 0.47 -25.09 -3.58
C ASN A 256 0.31 -23.68 -3.01
N GLY A 257 -0.16 -23.58 -1.76
CA GLY A 257 -0.69 -22.39 -1.08
C GLY A 257 0.35 -21.33 -0.71
N PHE A 258 1.28 -21.07 -1.62
CA PHE A 258 2.22 -19.98 -1.54
C PHE A 258 1.65 -18.77 -2.27
N VAL A 259 1.84 -17.60 -1.67
CA VAL A 259 1.72 -16.32 -2.37
C VAL A 259 2.66 -16.36 -3.56
N ARG A 260 2.12 -15.99 -4.72
CA ARG A 260 2.89 -15.73 -5.94
C ARG A 260 2.87 -14.24 -6.21
N ASP A 261 3.91 -13.76 -6.87
CA ASP A 261 3.92 -12.41 -7.43
C ASP A 261 2.68 -12.16 -8.28
N VAL A 262 2.24 -10.90 -8.29
CA VAL A 262 1.21 -10.46 -9.22
C VAL A 262 1.86 -10.30 -10.58
N ASP A 263 1.47 -11.15 -11.52
CA ASP A 263 1.83 -11.00 -12.92
C ASP A 263 1.05 -9.83 -13.52
N MET A 264 1.70 -8.66 -13.51
CA MET A 264 1.14 -7.39 -14.00
C MET A 264 0.91 -7.39 -15.51
N GLU A 265 1.66 -8.19 -16.27
CA GLU A 265 1.51 -8.27 -17.73
C GLU A 265 0.19 -8.93 -18.13
N ASN A 266 -0.33 -9.82 -17.28
CA ASN A 266 -1.54 -10.59 -17.53
C ASN A 266 -2.79 -10.05 -16.79
N ILE A 267 -2.71 -8.85 -16.21
CA ILE A 267 -3.89 -8.16 -15.67
C ILE A 267 -4.63 -7.45 -16.79
N ASP A 268 -5.88 -7.87 -17.00
CA ASP A 268 -6.86 -7.18 -17.82
C ASP A 268 -7.59 -6.15 -16.95
N ILE A 269 -7.19 -4.88 -17.09
CA ILE A 269 -7.73 -3.78 -16.28
C ILE A 269 -9.21 -3.53 -16.57
N GLU A 270 -9.72 -3.90 -17.74
CA GLU A 270 -11.13 -3.69 -18.09
C GLU A 270 -12.06 -4.50 -17.19
N LYS A 271 -11.59 -5.65 -16.68
CA LYS A 271 -12.34 -6.45 -15.69
C LYS A 271 -12.42 -5.81 -14.31
N VAL A 272 -11.70 -4.72 -14.08
CA VAL A 272 -11.66 -3.98 -12.82
C VAL A 272 -12.47 -2.66 -12.90
N LEU A 273 -12.81 -2.18 -14.11
CA LEU A 273 -13.45 -0.88 -14.36
C LEU A 273 -14.96 -0.86 -14.15
#